data_AF-A0A652KHE0-F1
#
_entry.id   AF-A0A652KHE0-F1
#
_cell.length_a   1.000
_cell.length_b   1.000
_cell.length_c   1.000
_cell.angle_alpha   90.00
_cell.angle_beta   90.00
_cell.angle_gamma   90.00
#
_symmetry.space_group_name_H-M   'P 1'
#
loop_
_entity.id
_entity.type
_entity.pdbx_description
1 polymer ?
#
loop_
_entity_poly.entity_id
_entity_poly.type
_entity_poly.pdbx_seq_one_letter_code
_entity_poly.pdbx_strand_id
1 'polypeptide(L)' 'PTTARYVLHAFGASGGWRPGNFTESLISLIARADHDNAARLATIYPAEAAAVRIAKYDENGIATLQALAAGKQVAA' A
#
# COMPACT_ATOMS: atom_id res chain seq x y z
N PRO A 1 9.22 0.18 -4.60
CA PRO A 1 9.17 -1.28 -4.84
C PRO A 1 8.78 -2.10 -3.60
N THR A 2 9.48 -1.93 -2.47
CA THR A 2 9.25 -2.71 -1.25
C THR A 2 7.88 -2.46 -0.60
N THR A 3 7.50 -1.19 -0.40
CA THR A 3 6.18 -0.81 0.13
C THR A 3 5.03 -1.36 -0.72
N ALA A 4 5.16 -1.33 -2.06
CA ALA A 4 4.16 -1.91 -2.96
C ALA A 4 3.98 -3.41 -2.72
N ARG A 5 5.07 -4.17 -2.51
CA ARG A 5 5.00 -5.61 -2.18
C ARG A 5 4.36 -5.86 -0.82
N TYR A 6 4.63 -5.00 0.16
CA TYR A 6 4.01 -5.13 1.49
C TYR A 6 2.51 -4.86 1.45
N VAL A 7 2.08 -3.86 0.68
CA VAL A 7 0.66 -3.59 0.47
C VAL A 7 -0.01 -4.68 -0.35
N LEU A 8 0.63 -5.21 -1.40
CA LEU A 8 0.10 -6.38 -2.12
C LEU A 8 -0.15 -7.57 -1.19
N HIS A 9 0.77 -7.83 -0.26
CA HIS A 9 0.58 -8.86 0.76
C HIS A 9 -0.64 -8.58 1.66
N ALA A 10 -0.78 -7.36 2.16
CA ALA A 10 -1.89 -6.97 3.02
C ALA A 10 -3.27 -7.10 2.33
N PHE A 11 -3.33 -6.95 0.99
CA PHE A 11 -4.53 -7.11 0.19
C PHE A 11 -4.70 -8.52 -0.40
N GLY A 12 -3.85 -9.48 -0.03
CA GLY A 12 -3.92 -10.86 -0.53
C GLY A 12 -3.60 -11.00 -2.02
N ALA A 13 -2.94 -10.02 -2.61
CA ALA A 13 -2.59 -10.00 -4.02
C ALA A 13 -1.26 -10.72 -4.29
N SER A 14 -1.13 -11.28 -5.49
CA SER A 14 0.09 -11.96 -5.93
C SER A 14 1.28 -11.00 -6.04
N GLY A 15 2.49 -11.53 -5.82
CA GLY A 15 3.73 -10.75 -5.82
C GLY A 15 4.00 -9.99 -4.51
N GLY A 16 3.09 -10.08 -3.53
CA GLY A 16 3.27 -9.51 -2.20
C GLY A 16 4.29 -10.27 -1.35
N TRP A 17 4.98 -9.55 -0.47
CA TRP A 17 5.91 -10.10 0.51
C TRP A 17 5.46 -9.70 1.91
N ARG A 18 5.48 -10.65 2.84
CA ARG A 18 5.14 -10.36 4.23
C ARG A 18 6.23 -9.48 4.85
N PRO A 19 5.90 -8.26 5.34
CA PRO A 19 6.87 -7.43 6.04
C PRO A 19 7.03 -7.89 7.49
N GLY A 20 7.89 -7.18 8.25
CA GLY A 20 7.94 -7.35 9.70
C GLY A 20 6.67 -6.87 10.41
N ASN A 21 6.46 -7.32 11.65
CA ASN A 21 5.22 -7.10 12.41
C ASN A 21 4.79 -5.63 12.53
N PHE A 22 5.74 -4.71 12.70
CA PHE A 22 5.45 -3.29 12.80
C PHE A 22 4.82 -2.76 11.50
N THR A 23 5.47 -3.00 10.37
CA THR A 23 5.00 -2.56 9.05
C THR A 23 3.69 -3.26 8.66
N GLU A 24 3.53 -4.54 9.00
CA GLU A 24 2.28 -5.28 8.81
C GLU A 24 1.12 -4.60 9.57
N SER A 25 1.35 -4.28 10.84
CA SER A 25 0.37 -3.59 11.69
C SER A 25 0.07 -2.17 11.18
N LEU A 26 1.10 -1.44 10.73
CA LEU A 26 0.94 -0.09 10.18
C LEU A 26 0.08 -0.10 8.90
N ILE A 27 0.38 -0.98 7.95
CA ILE A 27 -0.39 -1.06 6.69
C ILE A 27 -1.84 -1.46 6.98
N SER A 28 -2.05 -2.43 7.88
CA SER A 28 -3.39 -2.83 8.32
C SER A 28 -4.15 -1.67 9.00
N LEU A 29 -3.48 -0.91 9.86
CA LEU A 29 -4.05 0.27 10.51
C LEU A 29 -4.47 1.32 9.48
N ILE A 30 -3.60 1.67 8.54
CA ILE A 30 -3.90 2.64 7.47
C ILE A 30 -5.08 2.14 6.61
N ALA A 31 -5.11 0.86 6.24
CA ALA A 31 -6.19 0.30 5.42
C ALA A 31 -7.56 0.36 6.10
N ARG A 32 -7.59 0.28 7.44
CA ARG A 32 -8.82 0.25 8.26
C ARG A 32 -9.20 1.61 8.84
N ALA A 33 -8.29 2.58 8.85
CA ALA A 33 -8.54 3.90 9.41
C ALA A 33 -9.71 4.61 8.69
N ASP A 34 -10.48 5.38 9.46
CA ASP A 34 -11.40 6.37 8.91
C ASP A 34 -10.63 7.50 8.19
N HIS A 35 -11.36 8.37 7.51
CA HIS A 35 -10.77 9.42 6.68
C HIS A 35 -9.80 10.34 7.45
N ASP A 36 -10.17 10.78 8.65
CA ASP A 36 -9.37 11.75 9.40
C ASP A 36 -8.12 11.11 9.99
N ASN A 37 -8.22 9.88 10.49
CA ASN A 37 -7.08 9.12 10.99
C ASN A 37 -6.16 8.68 9.84
N ALA A 38 -6.71 8.32 8.68
CA ALA A 38 -5.92 8.02 7.49
C ALA A 38 -5.14 9.26 7.02
N ALA A 39 -5.75 10.46 7.05
CA ALA A 39 -5.07 11.70 6.72
C ALA A 39 -3.91 12.00 7.69
N ARG A 40 -4.10 11.79 9.00
CA ARG A 40 -3.02 11.94 9.99
C ARG A 40 -1.88 10.96 9.77
N LEU A 41 -2.21 9.69 9.49
CA LEU A 41 -1.22 8.66 9.19
C LEU A 41 -0.47 8.97 7.89
N ALA A 42 -1.13 9.52 6.87
CA ALA A 42 -0.50 9.89 5.61
C ALA A 42 0.57 10.99 5.77
N THR A 43 0.42 11.88 6.77
CA THR A 43 1.44 12.88 7.10
C THR A 43 2.73 12.24 7.62
N ILE A 44 2.64 11.13 8.36
CA ILE A 44 3.80 10.47 8.99
C ILE A 44 4.36 9.35 8.11
N TYR A 45 3.50 8.60 7.43
CA TYR A 45 3.83 7.44 6.60
C TYR A 45 3.29 7.61 5.17
N PRO A 46 3.78 8.60 4.42
CA PRO A 46 3.19 8.98 3.13
C PRO A 46 3.28 7.88 2.08
N ALA A 47 4.36 7.09 2.07
CA ALA A 47 4.55 6.02 1.08
C ALA A 47 3.56 4.87 1.30
N GLU A 48 3.39 4.42 2.54
CA GLU A 48 2.45 3.38 2.92
C GLU A 48 1.01 3.84 2.67
N ALA A 49 0.67 5.07 3.07
CA ALA A 49 -0.65 5.64 2.85
C ALA A 49 -1.00 5.78 1.37
N ALA A 50 -0.08 6.27 0.54
CA ALA A 50 -0.29 6.36 -0.90
C ALA A 50 -0.49 4.97 -1.53
N ALA A 51 0.32 3.98 -1.15
CA ALA A 51 0.18 2.63 -1.68
C ALA A 51 -1.13 1.95 -1.26
N VAL A 52 -1.56 2.13 0.00
CA VAL A 52 -2.87 1.64 0.47
C VAL A 52 -4.02 2.35 -0.25
N ARG A 53 -3.92 3.67 -0.48
CA ARG A 53 -4.92 4.43 -1.24
C ARG A 53 -5.07 3.86 -2.65
N ILE A 54 -3.95 3.63 -3.34
CA ILE A 54 -3.93 3.00 -4.68
C ILE A 54 -4.65 1.65 -4.61
N ALA A 55 -4.26 0.76 -3.70
CA ALA A 55 -4.87 -0.57 -3.59
C ALA A 55 -6.38 -0.54 -3.33
N LYS A 56 -6.84 0.44 -2.54
CA LYS A 56 -8.20 0.46 -1.98
C LYS A 56 -9.21 1.22 -2.84
N TYR A 57 -8.76 2.25 -3.57
CA TYR A 57 -9.65 3.20 -4.24
C TYR A 57 -9.42 3.34 -5.74
N ASP A 58 -8.22 3.01 -6.25
CA ASP A 58 -7.98 3.10 -7.68
C ASP A 58 -8.48 1.82 -8.37
N GLU A 59 -9.26 1.96 -9.45
CA GLU A 59 -9.87 0.82 -10.19
C GLU A 59 -8.83 -0.23 -10.61
N ASN A 60 -7.64 0.22 -11.02
CA ASN A 60 -6.51 -0.63 -11.42
C ASN A 60 -5.41 -0.72 -10.34
N GLY A 61 -5.74 -0.41 -9.09
CA GLY A 61 -4.79 -0.20 -8.01
C GLY A 61 -3.83 -1.37 -7.77
N ILE A 62 -4.36 -2.60 -7.73
CA ILE A 62 -3.53 -3.81 -7.54
C ILE A 62 -2.56 -4.01 -8.72
N ALA A 63 -3.02 -3.80 -9.96
CA ALA A 63 -2.17 -3.91 -11.15
C ALA A 63 -1.07 -2.84 -11.14
N THR A 64 -1.40 -1.61 -10.76
CA THR A 64 -0.44 -0.51 -10.57
C THR A 64 0.63 -0.87 -9.53
N LEU A 65 0.23 -1.42 -8.39
CA LEU A 65 1.17 -1.85 -7.35
C LEU A 65 2.05 -3.02 -7.80
N GLN A 66 1.53 -3.96 -8.59
CA GLN A 66 2.32 -5.05 -9.17
C GLN A 66 3.38 -4.51 -10.14
N ALA A 67 3.03 -3.54 -10.98
CA ALA A 67 4.00 -2.88 -11.85
C ALA A 67 5.10 -2.17 -11.05
N LEU A 68 4.74 -1.41 -10.02
CA LEU A 68 5.67 -0.75 -9.10
C LEU A 68 6.56 -1.74 -8.33
N ALA A 69 6.01 -2.88 -7.91
CA ALA A 69 6.72 -3.96 -7.22
C ALA A 69 7.72 -4.68 -8.14
N ALA A 70 7.44 -4.72 -9.45
CA ALA A 70 8.32 -5.23 -10.49
C ALA A 70 9.36 -4.20 -10.97
N GLY A 71 9.36 -2.98 -10.41
CA GLY A 71 10.28 -1.91 -10.82
C GLY A 71 9.94 -1.30 -12.18
N LYS A 72 8.74 -1.54 -12.70
CA LYS A 72 8.25 -0.88 -13.91
C LYS A 72 7.84 0.55 -13.57
N GLN A 73 8.23 1.51 -14.40
CA GLN A 73 7.64 2.84 -14.35
C GLN A 73 6.17 2.72 -14.74
N VAL A 74 5.29 3.18 -13.86
CA VAL A 74 3.88 3.42 -14.17
C VAL A 74 3.77 4.87 -14.62
N ALA A 75 3.25 5.10 -15.82
CA ALA A 75 2.98 6.45 -16.30
C ALA A 75 1.91 7.10 -15.41
N ALA A 76 2.13 8.39 -15.11
CA ALA A 76 1.26 9.21 -14.26
C ALA A 76 -0.08 9.53 -14.93
#